data_AF-A0A822CVC7-F1
#
_entry.id   AF-A0A822CVC7-F1
#
_cell.length_a   1.000
_cell.length_b   1.000
_cell.length_c   1.000
_cell.angle_alpha   90.00
_cell.angle_beta   90.00
_cell.angle_gamma   90.00
#
_symmetry.space_group_name_H-M   'P 1'
#
loop_
_entity.id
_entity.type
_entity.pdbx_description
1 polymer ?
#
loop_
_entity_poly.entity_id
_entity_poly.type
_entity_poly.pdbx_seq_one_letter_code
_entity_poly.pdbx_strand_id
1 'polypeptide(L)'
;MTISLLYLLLQNCVPIPSSCIRTFMDFLVHDNIELRKHAEKSIAAICRLKKPPRIYIEKSLDEILHNVGQSIPTLVDGDCQPGDRHDNLWITID
;
A
#
# COMPACT_ATOMS: atom_id res chain seq x y z
N MET A 1 22.78 -4.82 -18.56
CA MET A 1 22.94 -5.98 -17.65
C MET A 1 22.99 -5.59 -16.16
N THR A 2 23.58 -4.46 -15.77
CA THR A 2 23.75 -4.04 -14.36
C THR A 2 22.45 -3.62 -13.65
N ILE A 3 21.46 -3.06 -14.36
CA ILE A 3 20.22 -2.57 -13.73
C ILE A 3 19.26 -3.74 -13.36
N SER A 4 19.26 -4.83 -14.13
CA SER A 4 18.41 -6.01 -13.87
C SER A 4 18.78 -6.73 -12.57
N LEU A 5 20.08 -6.80 -12.24
CA LEU A 5 20.55 -7.40 -10.99
C LEU A 5 20.10 -6.60 -9.77
N LEU A 6 20.05 -5.27 -9.90
CA LEU A 6 19.67 -4.41 -8.78
C LEU A 6 18.17 -4.46 -8.49
N TYR A 7 17.34 -4.66 -9.52
CA TYR A 7 15.91 -4.94 -9.36
C TYR A 7 15.66 -6.28 -8.64
N LEU A 8 16.48 -7.30 -8.92
CA LEU A 8 16.45 -8.58 -8.23
C LEU A 8 16.87 -8.47 -6.76
N LEU A 9 17.87 -7.64 -6.45
CA LEU A 9 18.30 -7.39 -5.06
C LEU A 9 17.23 -6.66 -4.26
N LEU A 10 16.47 -5.76 -4.89
CA LEU A 10 15.32 -5.08 -4.31
C LEU A 10 14.19 -6.05 -3.91
N GLN A 11 13.93 -7.10 -4.68
CA GLN A 11 12.85 -8.04 -4.39
C GLN A 11 13.14 -9.00 -3.23
N ASN A 12 14.42 -9.21 -2.87
CA ASN A 12 14.84 -10.26 -1.93
C ASN A 12 15.12 -9.78 -0.49
N CYS A 13 14.61 -8.63 -0.07
CA CYS A 13 14.85 -8.05 1.27
C CYS A 13 16.34 -7.90 1.64
N VAL A 14 17.23 -7.84 0.65
CA VAL A 14 18.66 -7.62 0.89
C VAL A 14 18.86 -6.15 1.27
N PRO A 15 19.58 -5.84 2.37
CA PRO A 15 19.88 -4.45 2.71
C PRO A 15 20.71 -3.81 1.59
N ILE A 16 20.12 -2.81 0.94
CA ILE A 16 20.75 -2.11 -0.18
C ILE A 16 21.77 -1.12 0.37
N PRO A 17 23.03 -1.15 -0.12
CA PRO A 17 24.03 -0.18 0.28
C PRO A 17 23.57 1.26 0.00
N SER A 18 23.88 2.17 0.92
CA SER A 18 23.53 3.59 0.79
C SER A 18 24.14 4.23 -0.46
N SER A 19 25.29 3.73 -0.91
CA SER A 19 25.94 4.14 -2.16
C SER A 19 25.06 3.86 -3.39
N CYS A 20 24.40 2.70 -3.47
CA CYS A 20 23.50 2.36 -4.57
C CYS A 20 22.26 3.26 -4.59
N ILE A 21 21.72 3.60 -3.42
CA ILE A 21 20.59 4.54 -3.31
C ILE A 21 21.01 5.91 -3.86
N ARG A 22 22.19 6.39 -3.48
CA ARG A 22 22.72 7.68 -3.95
C ARG A 22 22.90 7.69 -5.47
N THR A 23 23.46 6.63 -6.05
CA THR A 23 23.59 6.49 -7.51
C THR A 23 22.24 6.59 -8.23
N PHE A 24 21.18 5.99 -7.69
CA PHE A 24 19.85 6.15 -8.28
C PHE A 24 19.30 7.57 -8.16
N MET A 25 19.55 8.25 -7.04
CA MET A 25 19.14 9.66 -6.91
C MET A 25 19.86 10.52 -7.94
N ASP A 26 21.15 10.27 -8.18
CA ASP A 26 21.92 10.97 -9.21
C ASP A 26 21.36 10.69 -10.63
N PHE A 27 20.83 9.49 -10.87
CA PHE A 27 20.20 9.13 -12.14
C PHE A 27 18.81 9.75 -12.36
N LEU A 28 18.14 10.28 -11.34
CA LEU A 28 16.86 10.98 -11.51
C LEU A 28 17.00 12.30 -12.27
N VAL A 29 18.15 12.96 -12.17
CA VAL A 29 18.44 14.23 -12.86
C VAL A 29 19.20 14.03 -14.18
N HIS A 30 19.42 12.79 -14.59
CA HIS A 30 20.16 12.47 -15.81
C HIS A 30 19.36 12.80 -17.08
N ASP A 31 20.02 13.21 -18.17
CA ASP A 31 19.34 13.63 -19.42
C ASP A 31 18.64 12.48 -20.14
N ASN A 32 19.16 11.25 -19.97
CA ASN A 32 18.57 10.04 -20.52
C ASN A 32 17.25 9.66 -19.82
N ILE A 33 16.14 9.76 -20.56
CA ILE A 33 14.80 9.46 -20.05
C ILE A 33 14.60 8.00 -19.60
N GLU A 34 15.21 7.03 -20.28
CA GLU A 34 15.08 5.62 -19.91
C GLU A 34 15.81 5.32 -18.61
N LEU A 35 16.96 5.97 -18.39
CA LEU A 35 17.69 5.91 -17.14
C LEU A 35 16.88 6.52 -15.99
N ARG A 36 16.26 7.69 -16.20
CA ARG A 36 15.38 8.32 -15.22
C ARG A 36 14.21 7.42 -14.82
N LYS A 37 13.51 6.83 -15.80
CA LYS A 37 12.41 5.89 -15.55
C LYS A 37 12.85 4.69 -14.71
N HIS A 38 14.05 4.17 -14.96
CA HIS A 38 14.61 3.06 -14.19
C HIS A 38 14.98 3.47 -12.77
N ALA A 39 15.58 4.65 -12.59
CA ALA A 39 15.90 5.20 -11.30
C ALA A 39 14.64 5.45 -10.45
N GLU A 40 13.60 6.02 -11.04
CA GLU A 40 12.32 6.27 -10.38
C GLU A 40 11.67 4.97 -9.89
N LYS A 41 11.60 3.94 -10.75
CA LYS A 41 11.07 2.61 -10.38
C LYS A 41 11.88 2.00 -9.23
N SER A 42 13.20 2.11 -9.27
CA SER A 42 14.09 1.55 -8.25
C SER A 42 13.90 2.26 -6.91
N ILE A 43 13.85 3.60 -6.88
CA ILE A 43 13.60 4.38 -5.66
C ILE A 43 12.21 4.10 -5.10
N ALA A 44 11.18 4.03 -5.93
CA ALA A 44 9.83 3.69 -5.50
C ALA A 44 9.76 2.29 -4.86
N ALA A 45 10.55 1.33 -5.34
CA ALA A 45 10.68 0.01 -4.74
C ALA A 45 11.43 0.07 -3.39
N ILE A 46 12.54 0.81 -3.31
CA ILE A 46 13.29 1.03 -2.05
C ILE A 46 12.36 1.61 -0.98
N CYS A 47 11.62 2.67 -1.33
CA CYS A 47 10.69 3.33 -0.42
C CYS A 47 9.57 2.40 0.04
N ARG A 48 9.10 1.47 -0.81
CA ARG A 48 8.11 0.46 -0.41
C ARG A 48 8.67 -0.57 0.57
N LEU A 49 9.91 -1.02 0.37
CA LEU A 49 10.58 -1.98 1.27
C LEU A 49 10.95 -1.37 2.61
N LYS A 50 11.29 -0.07 2.63
CA LYS A 50 11.63 0.68 3.84
C LYS A 50 10.40 1.22 4.58
N LYS A 51 9.19 1.11 4.00
CA LYS A 51 7.98 1.40 4.76
C LYS A 51 7.90 0.35 5.88
N PRO A 52 7.79 0.77 7.16
CA PRO A 52 7.50 -0.18 8.22
C PRO A 52 6.22 -0.94 7.83
N PRO A 53 6.16 -2.26 8.10
CA PRO A 53 4.97 -3.04 7.79
C PRO A 53 3.78 -2.34 8.45
N ARG A 54 2.79 -1.95 7.62
CA ARG A 54 1.51 -1.51 8.16
C ARG A 54 0.86 -2.75 8.74
N ILE A 55 0.90 -2.88 10.06
CA ILE A 55 0.18 -3.92 10.76
C ILE A 55 -1.29 -3.50 10.75
N TYR A 56 -2.08 -4.14 9.90
CA TYR A 56 -3.52 -4.05 9.96
C TYR A 56 -3.97 -4.99 11.08
N ILE A 57 -4.51 -4.42 12.15
CA ILE A 57 -5.20 -5.21 13.16
C ILE A 57 -6.62 -5.36 12.65
N GLU A 58 -6.98 -6.57 12.20
CA GLU A 58 -8.35 -6.91 11.93
C GLU A 58 -9.11 -6.87 13.25
N LYS A 59 -10.07 -5.94 13.35
CA LYS A 59 -11.05 -5.89 14.44
C LYS A 59 -12.40 -6.28 13.88
N SER A 60 -13.22 -6.93 14.71
CA SER A 60 -14.61 -7.15 14.33
C SER A 60 -15.31 -5.79 14.18
N LEU A 61 -16.28 -5.71 13.27
CA LEU A 61 -17.10 -4.51 13.12
C LEU A 61 -17.83 -4.18 14.44
N ASP A 62 -18.22 -5.21 15.20
CA ASP A 62 -18.79 -5.07 16.54
C ASP A 62 -17.88 -4.29 17.48
N GLU A 63 -16.61 -4.66 17.57
CA GLU A 63 -15.62 -3.99 18.41
C GLU A 63 -15.41 -2.54 17.97
N ILE A 64 -15.42 -2.26 16.67
CA ILE A 64 -15.26 -0.91 16.15
C ILE A 64 -16.48 -0.06 16.54
N LEU A 65 -17.69 -0.56 16.29
CA LEU A 65 -18.95 0.13 16.54
C LEU A 65 -19.20 0.35 18.04
N HIS A 66 -18.94 -0.66 18.88
CA HIS A 66 -19.00 -0.54 20.34
C HIS A 66 -18.09 0.58 20.86
N ASN A 67 -16.86 0.69 20.34
CA ASN A 67 -15.90 1.71 20.76
C ASN A 67 -16.30 3.14 20.35
N VAL A 68 -17.14 3.31 19.33
CA VAL A 68 -17.68 4.61 18.90
C VAL A 68 -19.10 4.87 19.38
N GLY A 69 -19.63 4.01 20.27
CA GLY A 69 -20.98 4.15 20.83
C GLY A 69 -22.11 3.88 19.82
N GLN A 70 -21.83 3.13 18.76
CA GLN A 70 -22.79 2.73 17.74
C GLN A 70 -23.15 1.25 17.89
N SER A 71 -24.39 0.90 17.61
CA SER A 71 -24.87 -0.49 17.58
C SER A 71 -24.74 -1.08 16.19
N ILE A 72 -24.42 -2.38 16.08
CA ILE A 72 -24.49 -3.10 14.80
C ILE A 72 -25.93 -3.02 14.25
N PRO A 73 -26.13 -2.66 12.97
CA PRO A 73 -27.41 -2.83 12.30
C PRO A 73 -27.84 -4.31 12.35
N THR A 74 -28.97 -4.59 12.99
CA THR A 74 -29.49 -5.96 13.03
C THR A 74 -29.98 -6.34 11.65
N LEU A 75 -29.30 -7.28 10.99
CA LEU A 75 -29.79 -7.88 9.76
C LEU A 75 -31.06 -8.67 10.09
N VAL A 76 -32.17 -8.31 9.45
CA VAL A 76 -33.39 -9.12 9.52
C VAL A 76 -33.17 -10.29 8.57
N ASP A 77 -33.11 -11.51 9.12
CA ASP A 77 -32.93 -12.74 8.34
C ASP A 77 -34.02 -12.84 7.25
N GLY A 78 -33.60 -12.78 5.98
CA GLY A 78 -34.49 -12.99 4.82
C GLY A 78 -34.28 -12.04 3.63
N ASP A 79 -33.66 -10.87 3.82
CA ASP A 79 -33.57 -9.82 2.80
C ASP A 79 -32.12 -9.44 2.46
N CYS A 80 -31.32 -10.41 2.01
CA CYS A 80 -30.05 -10.13 1.32
C CYS A 80 -30.34 -9.58 -0.09
N GLN A 81 -30.82 -8.33 -0.16
CA GLN A 81 -31.10 -7.65 -1.42
C GLN A 81 -29.89 -6.81 -1.84
N PRO A 82 -29.46 -6.85 -3.12
CA PRO A 82 -28.39 -5.97 -3.59
C PRO A 82 -28.82 -4.50 -3.60
N GLY A 83 -27.86 -3.58 -3.56
CA GLY A 83 -28.10 -2.13 -3.64
C GLY A 83 -27.94 -1.40 -2.31
N ASP A 84 -28.39 -0.14 -2.29
CA ASP A 84 -28.32 0.75 -1.14
C ASP A 84 -29.41 0.37 -0.14
N ARG A 85 -28.99 -0.21 0.98
CA ARG A 85 -29.84 -0.68 2.06
C ARG A 85 -29.55 0.10 3.33
N HIS A 86 -30.54 0.16 4.22
CA HIS A 86 -30.40 0.90 5.46
C HIS A 86 -29.20 0.45 6.32
N ASP A 87 -28.84 -0.83 6.26
CA ASP A 87 -27.70 -1.44 6.94
C ASP A 87 -26.34 -1.23 6.27
N ASN A 88 -26.26 -0.66 5.05
CA ASN A 88 -25.00 -0.42 4.32
C ASN A 88 -24.78 1.03 3.86
N LEU A 89 -25.78 1.92 4.00
CA LEU A 89 -25.71 3.36 3.68
C LEU A 89 -24.61 4.11 4.46
N TRP A 90 -24.14 3.57 5.57
CA TRP A 90 -23.04 4.17 6.34
C TRP A 90 -21.65 3.97 5.69
N ILE A 91 -21.55 3.14 4.65
CA ILE A 91 -20.31 2.89 3.88
C ILE A 91 -20.27 3.76 2.61
N THR A 92 -21.42 4.22 2.13
CA THR A 92 -21.49 5.12 0.97
C THR A 92 -21.00 6.52 1.36
N ILE A 93 -20.06 7.06 0.58
CA ILE A 93 -19.51 8.41 0.74
C ILE A 93 -20.25 9.30 -0.26
N ASP A 94 -20.84 10.41 0.21
CA ASP A 94 -21.43 11.47 -0.62
C ASP A 94 -20.41 12.14 -1.55
#